data_AF-A0A9W3EG69-F1
#
_entry.id   AF-A0A9W3EG69-F1
#
_cell.length_a   1.000
_cell.length_b   1.000
_cell.length_c   1.000
_cell.angle_alpha   90.00
_cell.angle_beta   90.00
_cell.angle_gamma   90.00
#
_symmetry.space_group_name_H-M   'P 1'
#
loop_
_entity.id
_entity.type
_entity.pdbx_description
1 polymer ?
#
loop_
_entity_poly.entity_id
_entity_poly.type
_entity_poly.pdbx_seq_one_letter_code
_entity_poly.pdbx_strand_id
1 'polypeptide(L)'
;MPMILGYWDIRGLGHAIRLLLEYTDSVYEEKTYRMGDAPDYDRSQWLNEKFKLGLDFPNLPYLIDGAHRLTQSNAILRYIARKHNMCGETEEEKIRVDILENQAMDVRLSLGELCYHPDFEKLKPGFLKEIPEKMKLFSEFLGKRTWFAGDKLTFVDFLAYDTLDWHRIFEPKCLDEFPNLKDFMSRFEGLKKISAYMKSSCFLPSPMFLKTAVWGNK
;
A
#
# COMPACT_ATOMS: atom_id res chain seq x y z
N MET A 1 -5.49 0.82 24.87
CA MET A 1 -4.08 0.87 24.44
C MET A 1 -4.06 1.19 22.96
N PRO A 2 -3.08 1.94 22.45
CA PRO A 2 -2.94 2.16 21.01
C PRO A 2 -2.77 0.81 20.30
N MET A 3 -3.25 0.73 19.05
CA MET A 3 -2.87 -0.38 18.15
C MET A 3 -1.36 -0.28 17.84
N ILE A 4 -0.69 -1.40 17.58
CA ILE A 4 0.72 -1.39 17.17
C ILE A 4 0.83 -1.92 15.74
N LEU A 5 1.27 -1.07 14.82
CA LEU A 5 1.63 -1.45 13.46
C LEU A 5 3.13 -1.76 13.41
N GLY A 6 3.49 -3.01 13.09
CA GLY A 6 4.88 -3.41 12.90
C GLY A 6 5.24 -3.51 11.43
N TYR A 7 6.26 -2.76 11.01
CA TYR A 7 6.79 -2.86 9.64
C TYR A 7 8.25 -2.40 9.54
N TRP A 8 8.85 -2.62 8.37
CA TRP A 8 10.13 -1.99 8.05
C TRP A 8 10.00 -0.46 7.99
N ASP A 9 11.10 0.24 8.27
CA ASP A 9 11.26 1.70 8.16
C ASP A 9 11.35 2.16 6.69
N ILE A 10 10.35 1.75 5.89
CA ILE A 10 10.17 2.04 4.46
C ILE A 10 8.67 2.24 4.19
N ARG A 11 8.32 2.74 3.01
CA ARG A 11 6.94 2.79 2.51
C ARG A 11 6.33 1.37 2.39
N GLY A 12 6.87 0.56 1.46
CA GLY A 12 6.51 -0.83 1.22
C GLY A 12 5.01 -1.16 1.29
N LEU A 13 4.68 -2.32 1.85
CA LEU A 13 3.31 -2.80 2.09
C LEU A 13 2.63 -2.13 3.29
N GLY A 14 3.35 -1.30 4.05
CA GLY A 14 2.80 -0.57 5.19
C GLY A 14 2.00 0.68 4.80
N HIS A 15 2.22 1.22 3.59
CA HIS A 15 1.72 2.55 3.23
C HIS A 15 0.18 2.66 3.23
N ALA A 16 -0.52 1.75 2.55
CA ALA A 16 -1.99 1.74 2.57
C ALA A 16 -2.57 1.58 3.99
N ILE A 17 -1.90 0.83 4.86
CA ILE A 17 -2.32 0.62 6.26
C ILE A 17 -2.19 1.92 7.05
N ARG A 18 -1.03 2.60 6.94
CA ARG A 18 -0.80 3.90 7.59
C ARG A 18 -1.85 4.92 7.17
N LEU A 19 -2.06 5.07 5.86
CA LEU A 19 -3.08 5.97 5.32
C LEU A 19 -4.48 5.64 5.87
N LEU A 20 -4.85 4.36 5.97
CA LEU A 20 -6.15 3.95 6.50
C LEU A 20 -6.29 4.23 8.01
N LEU A 21 -5.24 3.99 8.80
CA LEU A 21 -5.20 4.32 10.23
C LEU A 21 -5.39 5.83 10.45
N GLU A 22 -4.67 6.65 9.67
CA GLU A 22 -4.78 8.12 9.71
C GLU A 22 -6.18 8.61 9.28
N TYR A 23 -6.72 8.05 8.20
CA TYR A 23 -8.06 8.41 7.73
C TYR A 23 -9.15 8.08 8.75
N THR A 24 -9.04 6.93 9.42
CA THR A 24 -10.00 6.45 10.42
C THR A 24 -9.80 7.09 11.80
N ASP A 25 -8.82 7.99 11.94
CA ASP A 25 -8.45 8.63 13.21
C ASP A 25 -8.11 7.60 14.30
N SER A 26 -7.53 6.49 13.87
CA SER A 26 -7.14 5.39 14.74
C SER A 26 -6.01 5.82 15.68
N VAL A 27 -6.09 5.41 16.95
CA VAL A 27 -4.99 5.60 17.90
C VAL A 27 -4.01 4.44 17.76
N TYR A 28 -2.83 4.69 17.18
CA TYR A 28 -1.81 3.68 16.92
C TYR A 28 -0.39 4.19 17.17
N GLU A 29 0.53 3.25 17.37
CA GLU A 29 1.97 3.44 17.39
C GLU A 29 2.61 2.56 16.29
N GLU A 30 3.72 3.01 15.73
CA GLU A 30 4.52 2.20 14.80
C GLU A 30 5.74 1.59 15.48
N LYS A 31 5.85 0.27 15.42
CA LYS A 31 7.09 -0.45 15.67
C LYS A 31 7.85 -0.56 14.36
N THR A 32 8.83 0.32 14.17
CA THR A 32 9.68 0.30 12.98
C THR A 32 10.88 -0.61 13.19
N TYR A 33 11.16 -1.44 12.18
CA TYR A 33 12.37 -2.25 12.09
C TYR A 33 13.28 -1.69 11.03
N ARG A 34 14.58 -1.59 11.30
CA ARG A 34 15.58 -1.11 10.33
C ARG A 34 16.41 -2.26 9.80
N MET A 35 16.55 -2.30 8.48
CA MET A 35 17.53 -3.15 7.83
C MET A 35 18.90 -2.46 7.86
N GLY A 36 19.95 -3.19 8.24
CA GLY A 36 21.33 -2.74 8.19
C GLY A 36 21.77 -2.38 6.76
N ASP A 37 22.91 -1.71 6.64
CA ASP A 37 23.46 -1.35 5.34
C ASP A 37 24.13 -2.54 4.64
N ALA A 38 24.41 -2.36 3.34
CA ALA A 38 25.19 -3.32 2.56
C ALA A 38 26.61 -3.49 3.15
N PRO A 39 27.22 -4.67 2.99
CA PRO A 39 26.70 -5.85 2.29
C PRO A 39 25.83 -6.77 3.18
N ASP A 40 25.82 -6.56 4.49
CA ASP A 40 25.25 -7.52 5.45
C ASP A 40 23.72 -7.48 5.52
N TYR A 41 23.13 -6.29 5.29
CA TYR A 41 21.68 -6.08 5.33
C TYR A 41 21.03 -6.64 6.60
N ASP A 42 21.65 -6.40 7.76
CA ASP A 42 21.24 -6.99 9.04
C ASP A 42 19.74 -6.82 9.31
N ARG A 43 19.08 -7.91 9.71
CA ARG A 43 17.64 -7.96 10.03
C ARG A 43 17.39 -8.30 11.49
N SER A 44 18.43 -8.27 12.34
CA SER A 44 18.37 -8.71 13.73
C SER A 44 17.26 -8.03 14.53
N GLN A 45 17.00 -6.73 14.30
CA GLN A 45 15.92 -6.00 14.98
C GLN A 45 14.56 -6.72 14.85
N TRP A 46 14.23 -7.20 13.64
CA TRP A 46 13.01 -7.98 13.42
C TRP A 46 13.17 -9.42 13.87
N LEU A 47 14.25 -10.10 13.46
CA LEU A 47 14.43 -11.53 13.70
C LEU A 47 14.46 -11.88 15.20
N ASN A 48 14.95 -10.97 16.05
CA ASN A 48 15.01 -11.13 17.49
C ASN A 48 13.63 -11.08 18.18
N GLU A 49 12.63 -10.46 17.54
CA GLU A 49 11.26 -10.31 18.05
C GLU A 49 10.24 -11.21 17.31
N LYS A 50 10.53 -11.62 16.07
CA LYS A 50 9.62 -12.31 15.15
C LYS A 50 8.72 -13.37 15.79
N PHE A 51 9.30 -14.26 16.59
CA PHE A 51 8.58 -15.39 17.21
C PHE A 51 8.12 -15.13 18.66
N LYS A 52 8.23 -13.90 19.16
CA LYS A 52 7.90 -13.50 20.54
C LYS A 52 6.62 -12.66 20.65
N LEU A 53 5.99 -12.33 19.52
CA LEU A 53 4.85 -11.43 19.45
C LEU A 53 3.48 -12.14 19.53
N GLY A 54 3.46 -13.48 19.50
CA GLY A 54 2.23 -14.27 19.50
C GLY A 54 1.46 -14.21 18.17
N LEU A 55 2.17 -14.01 17.05
CA LEU A 55 1.58 -14.03 15.71
C LEU A 55 1.46 -15.48 15.23
N ASP A 56 0.30 -15.88 14.68
CA ASP A 56 0.10 -17.23 14.14
C ASP A 56 1.02 -17.53 12.95
N PHE A 57 1.16 -16.56 12.04
CA PHE A 57 2.08 -16.59 10.91
C PHE A 57 3.01 -15.38 10.98
N PRO A 58 4.14 -15.45 11.71
CA PRO A 58 5.03 -14.30 11.94
C PRO A 58 5.55 -13.66 10.65
N ASN A 59 5.10 -12.45 10.36
CA ASN A 59 5.42 -11.72 9.13
C ASN A 59 5.32 -10.20 9.33
N LEU A 60 5.79 -9.44 8.34
CA LEU A 60 5.63 -7.98 8.27
C LEU A 60 4.84 -7.61 6.99
N PRO A 61 3.83 -6.73 7.06
CA PRO A 61 3.36 -6.04 8.25
C PRO A 61 2.58 -6.94 9.21
N TYR A 62 2.58 -6.54 10.49
CA TYR A 62 1.66 -7.06 11.51
C TYR A 62 0.88 -5.92 12.15
N LEU A 63 -0.32 -6.21 12.66
CA LEU A 63 -1.09 -5.31 13.51
C LEU A 63 -1.45 -6.02 14.82
N ILE A 64 -1.20 -5.35 15.93
CA ILE A 64 -1.60 -5.79 17.27
C ILE A 64 -2.68 -4.83 17.79
N ASP A 65 -3.85 -5.37 18.13
CA ASP A 65 -4.91 -4.61 18.78
C ASP A 65 -5.56 -5.42 19.91
N GLY A 66 -5.22 -5.08 21.16
CA GLY A 66 -5.63 -5.84 22.32
C GLY A 66 -5.22 -7.31 22.22
N ALA A 67 -6.21 -8.21 22.15
CA ALA A 67 -6.01 -9.65 21.98
C ALA A 67 -5.77 -10.06 20.52
N HIS A 68 -6.08 -9.20 19.55
CA HIS A 68 -5.93 -9.52 18.13
C HIS A 68 -4.47 -9.38 17.69
N ARG A 69 -4.02 -10.37 16.91
CA ARG A 69 -2.67 -10.51 16.36
C ARG A 69 -2.81 -10.84 14.88
N LEU A 70 -2.65 -9.85 14.01
CA LEU A 70 -2.87 -10.01 12.57
C LEU A 70 -1.56 -9.89 11.80
N THR A 71 -1.41 -10.71 10.76
CA THR A 71 -0.42 -10.53 9.69
C THR A 71 -1.13 -10.52 8.34
N GLN A 72 -0.40 -10.26 7.25
CA GLN A 72 -0.91 -10.01 5.89
C GLN A 72 -1.56 -8.63 5.75
N SER A 73 -1.04 -7.81 4.82
CA SER A 73 -1.47 -6.42 4.64
C SER A 73 -2.97 -6.31 4.32
N ASN A 74 -3.49 -7.17 3.45
CA ASN A 74 -4.90 -7.18 3.07
C ASN A 74 -5.82 -7.57 4.24
N ALA A 75 -5.41 -8.54 5.06
CA ALA A 75 -6.16 -8.92 6.25
C ALA A 75 -6.20 -7.79 7.30
N ILE A 76 -5.07 -7.09 7.48
CA ILE A 76 -4.97 -5.91 8.35
C ILE A 76 -5.88 -4.78 7.85
N LEU A 77 -5.84 -4.47 6.55
CA LEU A 77 -6.70 -3.46 5.93
C LEU A 77 -8.19 -3.81 6.12
N ARG A 78 -8.59 -5.04 5.79
CA ARG A 78 -9.97 -5.52 6.00
C ARG A 78 -10.39 -5.48 7.46
N TYR A 79 -9.49 -5.76 8.40
CA TYR A 79 -9.77 -5.68 9.84
C TYR A 79 -10.09 -4.26 10.28
N ILE A 80 -9.25 -3.28 9.89
CA ILE A 80 -9.51 -1.86 10.18
C ILE A 80 -10.80 -1.44 9.48
N ALA A 81 -10.95 -1.76 8.19
CA ALA A 81 -12.12 -1.38 7.39
C ALA A 81 -13.45 -1.85 8.00
N ARG A 82 -13.51 -3.09 8.54
CA ARG A 82 -14.72 -3.63 9.19
C ARG A 82 -15.13 -2.84 10.44
N LYS A 83 -14.18 -2.27 11.18
CA LYS A 83 -14.49 -1.41 12.34
C LYS A 83 -15.14 -0.09 11.96
N HIS A 84 -15.00 0.32 10.70
CA HIS A 84 -15.43 1.62 10.19
C HIS A 84 -16.42 1.51 9.01
N ASN A 85 -16.98 0.32 8.73
CA ASN A 85 -17.90 0.05 7.62
C ASN A 85 -17.34 0.42 6.22
N MET A 86 -16.06 0.12 5.97
CA MET A 86 -15.36 0.50 4.73
C MET A 86 -15.09 -0.71 3.79
N CYS A 87 -15.95 -1.73 3.79
CA CYS A 87 -15.75 -2.99 3.03
C CYS A 87 -16.65 -3.17 1.80
N GLY A 88 -17.49 -2.18 1.46
CA GLY A 88 -18.60 -2.36 0.53
C GLY A 88 -19.84 -2.90 1.25
N GLU A 89 -21.01 -2.38 0.90
CA GLU A 89 -22.29 -2.65 1.55
C GLU A 89 -23.12 -3.62 0.68
N THR A 90 -23.23 -3.34 -0.62
CA THR A 90 -23.95 -4.19 -1.57
C THR A 90 -23.09 -5.32 -2.10
N GLU A 91 -23.72 -6.32 -2.72
CA GLU A 91 -22.99 -7.42 -3.37
C GLU A 91 -22.11 -6.91 -4.52
N GLU A 92 -22.60 -5.95 -5.30
CA GLU A 92 -21.85 -5.33 -6.39
C GLU A 92 -20.62 -4.55 -5.90
N GLU A 93 -20.72 -3.90 -4.75
CA GLU A 93 -19.58 -3.22 -4.12
C GLU A 93 -18.56 -4.22 -3.59
N LYS A 94 -19.01 -5.31 -2.94
CA LYS A 94 -18.14 -6.38 -2.45
C LYS A 94 -17.38 -7.06 -3.59
N ILE A 95 -18.07 -7.39 -4.69
CA ILE A 95 -17.44 -7.93 -5.91
C ILE A 95 -16.34 -6.99 -6.41
N ARG A 96 -16.60 -5.67 -6.45
CA ARG A 96 -15.58 -4.70 -6.88
C ARG A 96 -14.40 -4.63 -5.92
N VAL A 97 -14.67 -4.62 -4.62
CA VAL A 97 -13.64 -4.62 -3.58
C VAL A 97 -12.76 -5.86 -3.70
N ASP A 98 -13.35 -7.04 -3.85
CA ASP A 98 -12.62 -8.30 -3.91
C ASP A 98 -11.78 -8.41 -5.19
N ILE A 99 -12.32 -8.04 -6.35
CA ILE A 99 -11.57 -8.02 -7.61
C ILE A 99 -10.38 -7.05 -7.50
N LEU A 100 -10.64 -5.82 -7.05
CA LEU A 100 -9.61 -4.79 -7.07
C LEU A 100 -8.54 -5.01 -6.00
N GLU A 101 -8.87 -5.57 -4.85
CA GLU A 101 -7.87 -5.93 -3.83
C GLU A 101 -6.82 -6.87 -4.41
N ASN A 102 -7.26 -7.90 -5.13
CA ASN A 102 -6.37 -8.89 -5.73
C ASN A 102 -5.62 -8.32 -6.94
N GLN A 103 -6.31 -7.61 -7.83
CA GLN A 103 -5.69 -6.98 -9.00
C GLN A 103 -4.62 -5.93 -8.61
N ALA A 104 -4.89 -5.12 -7.57
CA ALA A 104 -3.93 -4.13 -7.07
C ALA A 104 -2.69 -4.80 -6.45
N MET A 105 -2.84 -5.98 -5.87
CA MET A 105 -1.72 -6.78 -5.37
C MET A 105 -0.87 -7.33 -6.51
N ASP A 106 -1.47 -7.93 -7.53
CA ASP A 106 -0.74 -8.48 -8.69
C ASP A 106 0.08 -7.40 -9.40
N VAL A 107 -0.52 -6.24 -9.64
CA VAL A 107 0.16 -5.10 -10.29
C VAL A 107 1.31 -4.57 -9.43
N ARG A 108 1.14 -4.52 -8.11
CA ARG A 108 2.20 -4.11 -7.19
C ARG A 108 3.34 -5.11 -7.16
N LEU A 109 3.04 -6.41 -7.07
CA LEU A 109 4.04 -7.47 -7.02
C LEU A 109 4.85 -7.50 -8.32
N SER A 110 4.21 -7.28 -9.47
CA SER A 110 4.87 -7.17 -10.78
C SER A 110 5.90 -6.03 -10.84
N LEU A 111 5.55 -4.84 -10.34
CA LEU A 111 6.53 -3.73 -10.24
C LEU A 111 7.64 -4.04 -9.22
N GLY A 112 7.28 -4.64 -8.09
CA GLY A 112 8.22 -5.07 -7.07
C GLY A 112 9.26 -6.05 -7.61
N GLU A 113 8.82 -7.09 -8.32
CA GLU A 113 9.68 -8.08 -8.95
C GLU A 113 10.71 -7.42 -9.87
N LEU A 114 10.28 -6.51 -10.74
CA LEU A 114 11.18 -5.73 -11.58
C LEU A 114 12.22 -4.96 -10.73
N CYS A 115 11.77 -4.21 -9.72
CA CYS A 115 12.65 -3.33 -8.93
C CYS A 115 13.66 -4.09 -8.07
N TYR A 116 13.44 -5.36 -7.73
CA TYR A 116 14.42 -6.22 -7.06
C TYR A 116 15.25 -7.06 -8.05
N HIS A 117 14.92 -7.08 -9.34
CA HIS A 117 15.60 -7.94 -10.31
C HIS A 117 17.02 -7.43 -10.62
N PRO A 118 18.07 -8.28 -10.57
CA PRO A 118 19.44 -7.89 -10.93
C PRO A 118 19.60 -7.31 -12.34
N ASP A 119 18.83 -7.79 -13.32
CA ASP A 119 18.77 -7.23 -14.68
C ASP A 119 17.73 -6.10 -14.86
N PHE A 120 17.39 -5.35 -13.80
CA PHE A 120 16.41 -4.24 -13.82
C PHE A 120 16.52 -3.35 -15.08
N GLU A 121 17.72 -2.87 -15.40
CA GLU A 121 17.95 -1.95 -16.53
C GLU A 121 17.62 -2.59 -17.89
N LYS A 122 17.76 -3.92 -18.03
CA LYS A 122 17.41 -4.64 -19.27
C LYS A 122 15.91 -4.88 -19.39
N LEU A 123 15.23 -5.13 -18.26
CA LEU A 123 13.81 -5.47 -18.21
C LEU A 123 12.90 -4.24 -18.21
N LYS A 124 13.37 -3.13 -17.62
CA LYS A 124 12.60 -1.88 -17.47
C LYS A 124 11.96 -1.38 -18.78
N PRO A 125 12.65 -1.35 -19.94
CA PRO A 125 12.03 -0.88 -21.19
C PRO A 125 10.83 -1.72 -21.64
N GLY A 126 10.82 -3.03 -21.35
CA GLY A 126 9.68 -3.90 -21.62
C GLY A 126 8.52 -3.58 -20.69
N PHE A 127 8.79 -3.48 -19.39
CA PHE A 127 7.77 -3.15 -18.39
C PHE A 127 7.10 -1.79 -18.65
N LEU A 128 7.86 -0.77 -19.05
CA LEU A 128 7.31 0.56 -19.37
C LEU A 128 6.27 0.51 -20.49
N LYS A 129 6.36 -0.44 -21.43
CA LYS A 129 5.36 -0.62 -22.50
C LYS A 129 4.05 -1.23 -22.00
N GLU A 130 4.08 -1.97 -20.90
CA GLU A 130 2.89 -2.60 -20.31
C GLU A 130 2.11 -1.64 -19.40
N ILE A 131 2.76 -0.62 -18.85
CA ILE A 131 2.13 0.31 -17.88
C ILE A 131 0.86 0.96 -18.45
N PRO A 132 0.83 1.49 -19.69
CA PRO A 132 -0.39 2.12 -20.23
C PRO A 132 -1.57 1.14 -20.28
N GLU A 133 -1.36 -0.11 -20.65
CA GLU A 133 -2.41 -1.14 -20.68
C GLU A 133 -2.92 -1.44 -19.26
N LYS A 134 -2.02 -1.56 -18.28
CA LYS A 134 -2.40 -1.74 -16.87
C LYS A 134 -3.21 -0.55 -16.35
N MET A 135 -2.76 0.69 -16.59
CA MET A 135 -3.46 1.90 -16.14
C MET A 135 -4.83 2.06 -16.82
N LYS A 136 -4.93 1.70 -18.10
CA LYS A 136 -6.20 1.68 -18.84
C LYS A 136 -7.24 0.79 -18.16
N LEU A 137 -6.87 -0.41 -17.72
CA LEU A 137 -7.79 -1.31 -17.03
C LEU A 137 -8.32 -0.73 -15.71
N PHE A 138 -7.46 -0.05 -14.93
CA PHE A 138 -7.91 0.66 -13.71
C PHE A 138 -8.84 1.84 -14.05
N SER A 139 -8.51 2.60 -15.10
CA SER A 139 -9.32 3.72 -15.57
C SER A 139 -10.71 3.26 -16.01
N GLU A 140 -10.80 2.19 -16.80
CA GLU A 140 -12.07 1.62 -17.26
C GLU A 140 -12.88 1.05 -16.09
N PHE A 141 -12.21 0.37 -15.14
CA PHE A 141 -12.86 -0.20 -13.97
C PHE A 141 -13.44 0.87 -13.03
N LEU A 142 -12.69 1.96 -12.77
CA LEU A 142 -13.19 3.13 -12.05
C LEU A 142 -14.37 3.78 -12.79
N GLY A 143 -14.20 3.99 -14.10
CA GLY A 143 -15.20 4.60 -14.96
C GLY A 143 -15.54 6.02 -14.50
N LYS A 144 -16.82 6.26 -14.20
CA LYS A 144 -17.36 7.54 -13.72
C LYS A 144 -17.58 7.60 -12.20
N ARG A 145 -17.21 6.56 -11.46
CA ARG A 145 -17.45 6.50 -10.01
C ARG A 145 -16.51 7.46 -9.27
N THR A 146 -16.94 7.90 -8.09
CA THR A 146 -16.11 8.73 -7.21
C THR A 146 -14.96 7.91 -6.60
N TRP A 147 -15.29 6.68 -6.17
CA TRP A 147 -14.40 5.70 -5.57
C TRP A 147 -14.53 4.37 -6.31
N PHE A 148 -13.57 3.47 -6.13
CA PHE A 148 -13.50 2.24 -6.93
C PHE A 148 -14.68 1.29 -6.68
N ALA A 149 -15.17 1.21 -5.45
CA ALA A 149 -16.34 0.39 -5.12
C ALA A 149 -17.66 1.05 -5.55
N GLY A 150 -17.73 2.38 -5.58
CA GLY A 150 -18.98 3.13 -5.78
C GLY A 150 -18.85 4.60 -5.36
N ASP A 151 -19.86 5.10 -4.65
CA ASP A 151 -19.90 6.49 -4.18
C ASP A 151 -19.28 6.69 -2.80
N LYS A 152 -19.04 5.61 -2.06
CA LYS A 152 -18.41 5.61 -0.73
C LYS A 152 -16.96 5.13 -0.81
N LEU A 153 -16.10 5.78 -0.02
CA LEU A 153 -14.72 5.37 0.15
C LEU A 153 -14.65 4.03 0.89
N THR A 154 -13.84 3.11 0.39
CA THR A 154 -13.58 1.80 0.99
C THR A 154 -12.08 1.57 1.16
N PHE A 155 -11.68 0.51 1.85
CA PHE A 155 -10.24 0.23 2.03
C PHE A 155 -9.50 -0.05 0.71
N VAL A 156 -10.22 -0.49 -0.33
CA VAL A 156 -9.58 -0.80 -1.62
C VAL A 156 -9.12 0.46 -2.34
N ASP A 157 -9.71 1.63 -2.04
CA ASP A 157 -9.24 2.91 -2.56
C ASP A 157 -7.85 3.28 -2.02
N PHE A 158 -7.51 2.85 -0.81
CA PHE A 158 -6.17 3.04 -0.22
C PHE A 158 -5.13 2.16 -0.92
N LEU A 159 -5.52 0.93 -1.28
CA LEU A 159 -4.69 0.03 -2.09
C LEU A 159 -4.51 0.58 -3.50
N ALA A 160 -5.58 1.04 -4.12
CA ALA A 160 -5.56 1.60 -5.47
C ALA A 160 -4.71 2.88 -5.53
N TYR A 161 -4.88 3.81 -4.58
CA TYR A 161 -4.04 4.99 -4.46
C TYR A 161 -2.55 4.61 -4.38
N ASP A 162 -2.19 3.72 -3.46
CA ASP A 162 -0.80 3.35 -3.25
C ASP A 162 -0.22 2.63 -4.49
N THR A 163 -0.99 1.74 -5.13
CA THR A 163 -0.56 1.07 -6.38
C THR A 163 -0.39 2.06 -7.55
N LEU A 164 -1.32 2.99 -7.74
CA LEU A 164 -1.23 4.02 -8.79
C LEU A 164 -0.08 5.00 -8.50
N ASP A 165 0.13 5.38 -7.25
CA ASP A 165 1.21 6.28 -6.85
C ASP A 165 2.59 5.64 -7.05
N TRP A 166 2.73 4.34 -6.79
CA TRP A 166 3.96 3.61 -7.11
C TRP A 166 4.31 3.72 -8.59
N HIS A 167 3.31 3.57 -9.47
CA HIS A 167 3.50 3.69 -10.91
C HIS A 167 3.77 5.14 -11.30
N ARG A 168 3.10 6.11 -10.69
CA ARG A 168 3.37 7.55 -10.88
C ARG A 168 4.79 7.94 -10.45
N ILE A 169 5.34 7.35 -9.40
CA ILE A 169 6.73 7.62 -8.99
C ILE A 169 7.71 6.95 -9.96
N PHE A 170 7.38 5.74 -10.44
CA PHE A 170 8.22 4.98 -11.37
C PHE A 170 8.25 5.58 -12.79
N GLU A 171 7.10 6.01 -13.29
CA GLU A 171 6.88 6.63 -14.59
C GLU A 171 5.91 7.83 -14.42
N PRO A 172 6.43 9.05 -14.20
CA PRO A 172 5.62 10.24 -13.85
C PRO A 172 4.45 10.58 -14.77
N LYS A 173 4.51 10.18 -16.03
CA LYS A 173 3.48 10.47 -17.03
C LYS A 173 2.48 9.34 -17.22
N CYS A 174 2.58 8.24 -16.47
CA CYS A 174 1.76 7.04 -16.70
C CYS A 174 0.25 7.26 -16.53
N LEU A 175 -0.16 8.35 -15.86
CA LEU A 175 -1.57 8.69 -15.64
C LEU A 175 -2.09 9.80 -16.56
N ASP A 176 -1.25 10.42 -17.39
CA ASP A 176 -1.62 11.62 -18.16
C ASP A 176 -2.76 11.38 -19.16
N GLU A 177 -2.84 10.18 -19.72
CA GLU A 177 -3.91 9.77 -20.65
C GLU A 177 -5.21 9.33 -19.93
N PHE A 178 -5.21 9.29 -18.60
CA PHE A 178 -6.34 8.79 -17.79
C PHE A 178 -6.84 9.86 -16.81
N PRO A 179 -7.62 10.86 -17.27
CA PRO A 179 -8.10 11.96 -16.44
C PRO A 179 -8.82 11.51 -15.17
N ASN A 180 -9.64 10.46 -15.24
CA ASN A 180 -10.36 9.95 -14.07
C ASN A 180 -9.43 9.37 -13.00
N LEU A 181 -8.29 8.78 -13.37
CA LEU A 181 -7.28 8.33 -12.42
C LEU A 181 -6.56 9.52 -11.79
N LYS A 182 -6.23 10.56 -12.56
CA LYS A 182 -5.66 11.80 -12.00
C LYS A 182 -6.61 12.48 -11.02
N ASP A 183 -7.89 12.53 -11.36
CA ASP A 183 -8.95 13.06 -10.50
C ASP A 183 -9.09 12.21 -9.23
N PHE A 184 -9.02 10.89 -9.34
CA PHE A 184 -9.01 9.98 -8.18
C PHE A 184 -7.81 10.25 -7.26
N MET A 185 -6.60 10.35 -7.82
CA MET A 185 -5.38 10.64 -7.04
C MET A 185 -5.51 11.97 -6.28
N SER A 186 -5.93 13.03 -6.98
CA SER A 186 -6.13 14.35 -6.38
C SER A 186 -7.22 14.35 -5.31
N ARG A 187 -8.33 13.64 -5.54
CA ARG A 187 -9.43 13.49 -4.58
C ARG A 187 -8.98 12.79 -3.31
N PHE A 188 -8.21 11.70 -3.44
CA PHE A 188 -7.69 10.95 -2.31
C PHE A 188 -6.70 11.77 -1.48
N GLU A 189 -5.72 12.40 -2.12
CA GLU A 189 -4.74 13.30 -1.47
C GLU A 189 -5.42 14.53 -0.81
N GLY A 190 -6.55 14.96 -1.37
CA GLY A 190 -7.37 16.06 -0.86
C GLY A 190 -8.25 15.71 0.35
N LEU A 191 -8.40 14.43 0.72
CA LEU A 191 -9.13 14.05 1.93
C LEU A 191 -8.48 14.71 3.15
N LYS A 192 -9.27 15.43 3.98
CA LYS A 192 -8.74 16.27 5.08
C LYS A 192 -7.70 15.56 5.96
N LYS A 193 -7.98 14.33 6.39
CA LYS A 193 -7.08 13.52 7.23
C LYS A 193 -5.82 13.07 6.47
N ILE A 194 -5.96 12.66 5.21
CA ILE A 194 -4.85 12.27 4.34
C ILE A 194 -3.93 13.46 4.04
N SER A 195 -4.50 14.60 3.63
CA SER A 195 -3.74 15.82 3.35
C SER A 195 -2.98 16.33 4.58
N ALA A 196 -3.59 16.24 5.77
CA ALA A 196 -2.92 16.58 7.02
C ALA A 196 -1.77 15.62 7.33
N TYR A 197 -2.01 14.31 7.20
CA TYR A 197 -0.98 13.30 7.41
C TYR A 197 0.21 13.46 6.46
N MET A 198 -0.03 13.66 5.15
CA MET A 198 1.02 13.85 4.15
C MET A 198 1.92 15.07 4.38
N LYS A 199 1.45 16.05 5.17
CA LYS A 199 2.21 17.25 5.57
C LYS A 199 2.93 17.08 6.91
N SER A 200 2.67 15.98 7.62
CA SER A 200 3.28 15.69 8.91
C SER A 200 4.65 15.02 8.77
N SER A 201 5.44 15.04 9.83
CA SER A 201 6.72 14.31 9.90
C SER A 201 6.57 12.79 9.97
N CYS A 202 5.34 12.30 10.22
CA CYS A 202 5.06 10.86 10.27
C CYS A 202 4.84 10.27 8.87
N PHE A 203 4.66 11.10 7.84
CA PHE A 203 4.47 10.63 6.47
C PHE A 203 5.75 9.99 5.93
N LEU A 204 5.64 8.71 5.54
CA LEU A 204 6.75 7.92 5.00
C LEU A 204 6.51 7.51 3.53
N PRO A 205 6.79 8.39 2.55
CA PRO A 205 6.62 8.11 1.12
C PRO A 205 7.81 7.37 0.49
N SER A 206 8.98 7.40 1.13
CA SER A 206 10.21 6.75 0.66
C SER A 206 11.04 6.24 1.86
N PRO A 207 11.97 5.30 1.66
CA PRO A 207 12.19 4.53 0.42
C PRO A 207 10.98 3.64 0.09
N MET A 208 10.77 3.35 -1.20
CA MET A 208 9.66 2.49 -1.64
C MET A 208 9.88 1.03 -1.25
N PHE A 209 11.14 0.59 -1.35
CA PHE A 209 11.58 -0.78 -1.14
C PHE A 209 12.68 -0.88 -0.10
N LEU A 210 13.03 -2.11 0.26
CA LEU A 210 14.17 -2.41 1.13
C LEU A 210 15.49 -2.06 0.42
N LYS A 211 16.55 -1.94 1.20
CA LYS A 211 17.90 -1.56 0.74
C LYS A 211 18.46 -2.49 -0.35
N THR A 212 17.97 -3.72 -0.44
CA THR A 212 18.38 -4.71 -1.45
C THR A 212 17.71 -4.52 -2.82
N ALA A 213 16.73 -3.63 -2.97
CA ALA A 213 16.17 -3.33 -4.29
C ALA A 213 17.17 -2.56 -5.16
N VAL A 214 17.11 -2.78 -6.47
CA VAL A 214 17.92 -2.05 -7.47
C VAL A 214 17.36 -0.64 -7.68
N TRP A 215 16.04 -0.48 -7.62
CA TRP A 215 15.36 0.81 -7.74
C TRP A 215 14.45 1.06 -6.52
N GLY A 216 14.32 2.33 -6.11
CA GLY A 216 13.43 2.75 -5.02
C GLY A 216 13.88 2.34 -3.62
N ASN A 217 15.17 2.02 -3.44
CA ASN A 217 15.78 1.63 -2.17
C ASN A 217 16.26 2.82 -1.31
N LYS A 218 16.00 4.06 -1.75
CA LYS A 218 16.37 5.32 -1.09
C LYS A 218 15.19 6.28 -1.07
#